data_AF-A0A8J2M0A6-F1
#
_entry.id   AF-A0A8J2M0A6-F1
#
_cell.length_a   1.000
_cell.length_b   1.000
_cell.length_c   1.000
_cell.angle_alpha   90.00
_cell.angle_beta   90.00
_cell.angle_gamma   90.00
#
_symmetry.space_group_name_H-M   'P 1'
#
loop_
_entity.id
_entity.type
_entity.pdbx_description
1 polymer ?
#
loop_
_entity_poly.entity_id
_entity_poly.type
_entity_poly.pdbx_seq_one_letter_code
_entity_poly.pdbx_strand_id
1 'polypeptide(L)' 'MSATWADIQRLAADFQRIQLAEGSKKLSENNCVELISMLIKSKTIDILFTTDGKEYVTRNHLLTEVKNECIGR' A
#
# COMPACT_ATOMS: atom_id res chain seq x y z
N MET A 1 22.69 -11.28 -30.96
CA MET A 1 23.87 -11.04 -30.11
C MET A 1 23.55 -11.58 -28.73
N SER A 2 24.23 -12.64 -28.32
CA SER A 2 24.08 -13.26 -26.99
C SER A 2 24.56 -12.28 -25.92
N ALA A 3 23.76 -12.05 -24.88
CA ALA A 3 24.15 -11.22 -23.74
C ALA A 3 25.53 -11.67 -23.23
N THR A 4 26.47 -10.74 -23.15
CA THR A 4 27.81 -11.06 -22.70
C THR A 4 27.80 -11.25 -21.19
N TRP A 5 28.72 -12.05 -20.66
CA TRP A 5 28.86 -12.24 -19.21
C TRP A 5 29.00 -10.90 -18.45
N ALA A 6 29.63 -9.91 -19.08
CA ALA A 6 29.76 -8.56 -18.54
C ALA A 6 28.40 -7.84 -18.40
N ASP A 7 27.47 -8.05 -19.34
CA ASP A 7 26.12 -7.48 -19.27
C ASP A 7 25.32 -8.09 -18.12
N ILE A 8 25.47 -9.40 -17.90
CA ILE A 8 24.82 -10.12 -16.80
C ILE A 8 25.37 -9.64 -15.44
N GLN A 9 26.68 -9.48 -15.31
CA GLN A 9 27.29 -8.97 -14.09
C GLN A 9 26.88 -7.52 -13.79
N ARG A 10 26.77 -6.68 -14.82
CA ARG A 10 26.28 -5.31 -14.67
C ARG A 10 24.83 -5.27 -14.20
N LEU A 11 23.97 -6.09 -14.82
CA LEU A 11 22.56 -6.18 -14.44
C LEU A 11 22.38 -6.67 -12.99
N ALA A 12 23.16 -7.65 -12.56
CA ALA A 12 23.13 -8.15 -11.18
C ALA A 12 23.57 -7.08 -10.17
N ALA A 13 24.62 -6.30 -10.49
CA ALA A 13 25.08 -5.20 -9.64
C ALA A 13 24.05 -4.07 -9.54
N ASP A 14 23.40 -3.73 -10.65
CA ASP A 14 22.34 -2.72 -10.66
C ASP A 14 21.08 -3.20 -9.92
N PHE A 15 20.72 -4.48 -10.05
CA PHE A 15 19.62 -5.08 -9.28
C PHE A 15 19.91 -5.06 -7.77
N GLN A 16 21.12 -5.44 -7.34
CA GLN A 16 21.51 -5.37 -5.93
C GLN A 16 21.48 -3.93 -5.39
N ARG A 17 21.95 -2.95 -6.17
CA ARG A 17 21.87 -1.53 -5.79
C ARG A 17 20.42 -1.07 -5.62
N ILE A 18 19.53 -1.45 -6.53
CA ILE A 18 18.10 -1.09 -6.46
C ILE A 18 17.41 -1.78 -5.28
N GLN A 19 17.75 -3.04 -4.99
CA GLN A 19 17.22 -3.75 -3.82
C GLN A 19 17.72 -3.14 -2.50
N LEU A 20 18.98 -2.72 -2.43
CA LEU A 20 19.55 -2.04 -1.26
C LEU A 20 19.04 -0.59 -1.11
N ALA A 21 18.55 0.01 -2.19
CA ALA A 21 17.78 1.24 -2.16
C ALA A 21 16.34 0.99 -1.68
N GLU A 22 16.17 0.11 -0.68
CA GLU A 22 14.89 -0.11 0.00
C GLU A 22 14.28 1.24 0.36
N GLY A 23 13.04 1.43 -0.10
CA GLY A 23 12.34 2.71 -0.08
C GLY A 23 12.47 3.41 1.26
N SER A 24 13.07 4.61 1.24
CA SER A 24 13.38 5.50 2.36
C SER A 24 12.17 5.91 3.24
N LYS A 25 11.01 5.27 3.10
CA LYS A 25 9.76 5.58 3.81
C LYS A 25 8.91 4.33 4.09
N LYS A 26 9.51 3.19 4.42
CA LYS A 26 8.75 2.10 5.05
C LYS A 26 8.44 2.52 6.49
N LEU A 27 7.23 3.02 6.71
CA LEU A 27 6.69 3.17 8.05
C LEU A 27 6.66 1.77 8.69
N SER A 28 7.17 1.63 9.91
CA SER A 28 6.94 0.39 10.66
C SER A 28 5.43 0.20 10.87
N GLU A 29 4.98 -1.05 11.03
CA GLU A 29 3.56 -1.35 11.26
C GLU A 29 3.00 -0.54 12.43
N ASN A 30 3.78 -0.39 13.51
CA ASN A 30 3.43 0.46 14.65
C ASN A 30 3.28 1.94 14.28
N ASN A 31 4.20 2.48 13.47
CA ASN A 31 4.09 3.87 13.02
C ASN A 31 2.88 4.06 12.10
N CYS A 32 2.53 3.09 11.26
CA CYS A 32 1.31 3.13 10.46
C CYS A 32 0.07 3.23 11.35
N VAL A 33 -0.05 2.38 12.37
CA VAL A 33 -1.19 2.40 13.30
C VAL A 33 -1.30 3.73 14.03
N GLU A 34 -0.17 4.29 14.47
CA GLU A 34 -0.13 5.57 15.16
C GLU A 34 -0.54 6.74 14.24
N LEU A 35 -0.05 6.76 13.00
CA LEU A 35 -0.43 7.77 12.01
C LEU A 35 -1.91 7.70 11.66
N ILE A 36 -2.45 6.50 11.43
CA ILE A 36 -3.90 6.33 11.18
C ILE A 36 -4.69 6.80 12.41
N SER A 37 -4.26 6.47 13.62
CA SER A 37 -4.89 6.94 14.86
C SER A 37 -4.86 8.46 15.00
N MET A 38 -3.75 9.12 14.62
CA MET A 38 -3.65 10.58 14.60
C MET A 38 -4.56 11.22 13.54
N LEU A 39 -4.69 10.60 12.36
CA LEU A 39 -5.55 11.07 11.28
C LEU A 39 -7.04 10.95 11.63
N ILE A 40 -7.43 9.89 12.33
CA ILE A 40 -8.78 9.72 12.90
C ILE A 40 -9.05 10.82 13.95
N LYS A 41 -8.12 11.02 14.89
CA LYS A 41 -8.23 12.07 15.92
C LYS A 41 -8.38 13.47 15.32
N SER A 42 -7.69 13.73 14.21
CA SER A 42 -7.74 15.00 13.49
C SER A 42 -8.97 15.16 12.59
N LYS A 43 -9.91 14.19 12.59
CA LYS A 43 -11.12 14.13 11.75
C LYS A 43 -10.87 14.35 10.26
N THR A 44 -9.66 14.06 9.78
CA THR A 44 -9.30 14.21 8.37
C THR A 44 -9.72 13.00 7.54
N ILE A 45 -9.92 11.84 8.19
CA ILE A 45 -10.37 10.59 7.57
C ILE A 45 -11.61 10.10 8.31
N ASP A 46 -12.70 9.86 7.57
CA ASP A 46 -13.94 9.23 8.06
C ASP A 46 -13.89 7.74 7.76
N ILE A 47 -13.61 6.94 8.79
CA ILE A 47 -13.44 5.49 8.70
C ILE A 47 -14.63 4.81 9.37
N LEU A 48 -15.26 3.88 8.65
CA LEU A 48 -16.37 3.07 9.10
C LEU A 48 -15.85 1.69 9.46
N PHE A 49 -16.42 1.10 10.51
CA PHE A 49 -16.15 -0.27 10.91
C PHE A 49 -17.16 -1.20 10.26
N THR A 50 -16.70 -2.34 9.72
CA THR A 50 -17.62 -3.41 9.31
C THR A 50 -18.33 -3.99 10.53
N THR A 51 -19.51 -4.57 10.33
CA THR A 51 -20.32 -5.17 11.43
C THR A 51 -19.62 -6.32 12.15
N ASP A 52 -18.62 -6.93 11.50
CA ASP A 52 -17.75 -7.97 12.05
C ASP A 52 -16.50 -7.40 12.75
N GLY A 53 -16.28 -6.08 12.68
CA GLY A 53 -15.18 -5.36 13.35
C GLY A 53 -13.78 -5.63 12.81
N LYS A 54 -13.65 -6.41 11.73
CA LYS A 54 -12.36 -6.87 11.19
C LYS A 54 -11.74 -5.90 10.19
N GLU A 55 -12.54 -5.02 9.59
CA GLU A 55 -12.09 -4.21 8.47
C GLU A 55 -12.45 -2.74 8.66
N TYR A 56 -11.52 -1.89 8.22
CA TYR A 56 -11.65 -0.45 8.18
C TYR A 56 -11.97 -0.02 6.75
N VAL A 57 -13.11 0.62 6.56
CA VAL A 57 -13.55 1.04 5.22
C VAL A 57 -13.85 2.53 5.23
N THR A 58 -13.29 3.27 4.29
CA THR A 58 -13.64 4.68 4.09
C THR A 58 -15.01 4.79 3.41
N ARG A 59 -15.81 5.80 3.76
CA ARG A 59 -17.14 6.03 3.17
C ARG A 59 -17.16 6.03 1.64
N ASN A 60 -16.16 6.65 1.01
CA ASN A 60 -16.03 6.66 -0.45
C ASN A 60 -15.81 5.27 -1.06
N HIS A 61 -15.04 4.43 -0.36
CA HIS A 61 -14.79 3.06 -0.81
C HIS A 61 -16.06 2.23 -0.69
N LEU A 62 -16.79 2.35 0.42
CA LEU A 62 -18.08 1.68 0.62
C LEU A 62 -19.09 2.05 -0.48
N LEU A 63 -19.20 3.33 -0.85
CA LEU A 63 -20.08 3.77 -1.93
C LEU A 63 -19.68 3.17 -3.29
N THR A 64 -18.38 3.01 -3.52
CA THR A 64 -17.86 2.38 -4.74
C THR A 64 -18.20 0.89 -4.77
N GLU A 65 -18.02 0.18 -3.66
CA GLU A 65 -18.39 -1.23 -3.53
C GLU A 65 -19.89 -1.45 -3.73
N VAL A 66 -20.74 -0.65 -3.06
CA VAL A 66 -22.20 -0.72 -3.24
C VAL A 66 -22.57 -0.48 -4.71
N LYS A 67 -21.95 0.51 -5.36
CA LYS A 67 -22.19 0.79 -6.77
C LYS A 67 -21.74 -0.36 -7.67
N ASN A 68 -20.58 -0.96 -7.39
CA ASN A 68 -20.07 -2.10 -8.14
C ASN A 68 -20.99 -3.32 -8.01
N GLU A 69 -21.49 -3.62 -6.80
CA GLU A 69 -22.43 -4.72 -6.60
C GLU A 69 -23.80 -4.45 -7.25
N CYS A 70 -24.27 -3.21 -7.23
CA CYS A 70 -25.57 -2.83 -7.77
C CYS A 70 -25.58 -2.71 -9.31
N ILE A 71 -24.46 -2.34 -9.93
CA ILE A 71 -24.33 -2.20 -11.40
C ILE A 71 -23.79 -3.48 -12.04
N GLY A 72 -23.08 -4.32 -11.27
CA GLY A 72 -22.54 -5.60 -11.71
C GLY A 72 -23.53 -6.77 -11.71
N ARG A 73 -24.84 -6.52 -11.53
CA ARG A 73 -25.90 -7.53 -11.63
C ARG A 73 -26.84 -7.26 -12.80
#